data_AF-A0A7S3ZSW0-F1
#
_entry.id   AF-A0A7S3ZSW0-F1
#
_cell.length_a   1.000
_cell.length_b   1.000
_cell.length_c   1.000
_cell.angle_alpha   90.00
_cell.angle_beta   90.00
_cell.angle_gamma   90.00
#
_symmetry.space_group_name_H-M   'P 1'
#
loop_
_entity.id
_entity.type
_entity.pdbx_description
1 polymer ?
#
loop_
_entity_poly.entity_id
_entity_poly.type
_entity_poly.pdbx_seq_one_letter_code
_entity_poly.pdbx_strand_id
1 'polypeptide(L)'
;KYYREAELKHGRLAMLAAIGWPASELWDKALADTFGIDSALTSKLEAPSVLNGGLDRISPAFWGAALGFGAAIELYGLKLRLEDRAEPLEPGNLQFDPLGMYPVERARRKRMDEAEVKHGRIAMLAVVGYAAEEYLLGTPVAVHSSGFFEPFWAHFFHV
;
A
#
# COMPACT_ATOMS: atom_id res chain seq x y z
N LYS A 1 21.06 5.58 11.41
CA LYS A 1 19.73 6.09 11.86
C LYS A 1 18.83 6.40 10.65
N TYR A 2 19.23 7.31 9.75
CA TYR A 2 18.42 7.70 8.57
C TYR A 2 18.00 6.55 7.63
N TYR A 3 18.91 5.63 7.26
CA TYR A 3 18.57 4.48 6.41
C TYR A 3 17.51 3.55 7.02
N ARG A 4 17.50 3.40 8.35
CA ARG A 4 16.52 2.59 9.06
C ARG A 4 15.14 3.24 9.06
N GLU A 5 15.08 4.57 9.21
CA GLU A 5 13.83 5.33 9.10
C GLU A 5 13.25 5.22 7.69
N ALA A 6 14.11 5.34 6.67
CA ALA A 6 13.70 5.20 5.27
C ALA A 6 13.16 3.78 4.99
N GLU A 7 13.85 2.74 5.46
CA GLU A 7 13.40 1.34 5.32
C GLU A 7 12.01 1.14 5.94
N LEU A 8 11.77 1.63 7.16
CA LEU A 8 10.48 1.47 7.82
C LEU A 8 9.35 2.22 7.07
N LYS A 9 9.60 3.45 6.62
CA LYS A 9 8.61 4.22 5.86
C LYS A 9 8.24 3.53 4.55
N HIS A 10 9.23 3.12 3.76
CA HIS A 10 8.99 2.43 2.48
C HIS A 10 8.36 1.07 2.70
N GLY A 11 8.77 0.33 3.74
CA GLY A 11 8.17 -0.95 4.10
C GLY A 11 6.67 -0.84 4.43
N ARG A 12 6.27 0.17 5.21
CA ARG A 12 4.84 0.43 5.52
C ARG A 12 4.04 0.79 4.28
N LEU A 13 4.55 1.69 3.44
CA LEU A 13 3.90 2.06 2.19
C LEU A 13 3.78 0.87 1.25
N ALA A 14 4.82 0.04 1.15
CA ALA A 14 4.81 -1.16 0.33
C ALA A 14 3.84 -2.22 0.85
N MET A 15 3.70 -2.40 2.16
CA MET A 15 2.69 -3.31 2.73
C MET A 15 1.27 -2.90 2.36
N LEU A 16 0.97 -1.59 2.37
CA LEU A 16 -0.32 -1.07 1.91
C LEU A 16 -0.50 -1.25 0.41
N ALA A 17 0.52 -0.94 -0.38
CA ALA A 17 0.48 -1.08 -1.84
C ALA A 17 0.34 -2.54 -2.29
N ALA A 18 1.02 -3.48 -1.63
CA ALA A 18 0.94 -4.91 -1.94
C ALA A 18 -0.48 -5.48 -1.78
N ILE A 19 -1.28 -4.93 -0.86
CA ILE A 19 -2.70 -5.28 -0.71
C ILE A 19 -3.56 -4.45 -1.67
N GLY A 20 -3.31 -3.15 -1.74
CA GLY A 20 -4.10 -2.20 -2.52
C GLY A 20 -4.08 -2.47 -4.03
N TRP A 21 -2.99 -3.01 -4.55
CA TRP A 21 -2.82 -3.25 -5.98
C TRP A 21 -3.75 -4.37 -6.50
N PRO A 22 -3.70 -5.62 -5.99
CA PRO A 22 -4.69 -6.64 -6.35
C PRO A 22 -6.12 -6.24 -5.99
N ALA A 23 -6.31 -5.57 -4.84
CA ALA A 23 -7.62 -5.09 -4.40
C ALA A 23 -8.25 -4.12 -5.42
N SER A 24 -7.45 -3.22 -6.01
CA SER A 24 -7.89 -2.30 -7.04
C SER A 24 -8.33 -3.04 -8.30
N GLU A 25 -7.57 -4.04 -8.76
CA GLU A 25 -7.92 -4.81 -9.96
C GLU A 25 -9.22 -5.62 -9.77
N LEU A 26 -9.43 -6.18 -8.58
CA LEU A 26 -10.60 -7.02 -8.27
C LEU A 26 -11.87 -6.21 -8.02
N TRP A 27 -11.78 -5.10 -7.27
CA TRP A 27 -12.95 -4.39 -6.79
C TRP A 27 -13.31 -3.14 -7.59
N ASP A 28 -12.38 -2.51 -8.31
CA ASP A 28 -12.66 -1.23 -8.97
C ASP A 28 -13.74 -1.37 -10.05
N LYS A 29 -13.73 -2.47 -10.80
CA LYS A 29 -14.81 -2.76 -11.78
C LYS A 29 -16.17 -3.00 -11.10
N ALA A 30 -16.19 -3.78 -10.02
CA ALA A 30 -17.43 -4.08 -9.30
C ALA A 30 -18.05 -2.81 -8.68
N LEU A 31 -17.21 -1.93 -8.13
CA LEU A 31 -17.62 -0.65 -7.56
C LEU A 31 -18.08 0.34 -8.64
N ALA A 32 -17.34 0.44 -9.75
CA ALA A 32 -17.72 1.24 -10.91
C ALA A 32 -19.12 0.86 -11.43
N ASP A 33 -19.39 -0.44 -11.57
CA ASP A 33 -20.68 -0.96 -12.02
C ASP A 33 -21.81 -0.69 -11.00
N THR A 34 -21.53 -0.72 -9.69
CA THR A 34 -22.55 -0.43 -8.65
C THR A 34 -22.89 1.05 -8.54
N PHE A 35 -21.91 1.93 -8.73
CA PHE A 35 -22.09 3.38 -8.60
C PHE A 35 -22.35 4.09 -9.93
N GLY A 36 -22.28 3.37 -11.07
CA GLY A 36 -22.49 3.92 -12.41
C GLY A 36 -21.42 4.94 -12.82
N ILE A 37 -20.20 4.76 -12.33
CA ILE A 37 -19.04 5.63 -12.58
C ILE A 37 -18.07 4.86 -13.48
N ASP A 38 -17.36 5.56 -14.37
CA ASP A 38 -16.32 4.92 -15.18
C ASP A 38 -15.21 4.34 -14.28
N SER A 39 -14.81 3.09 -14.52
CA SER A 39 -13.71 2.46 -13.78
C SER A 39 -12.41 3.24 -13.96
N ALA A 40 -11.65 3.44 -12.89
CA ALA A 40 -10.36 4.11 -12.95
C ALA A 40 -9.28 3.22 -13.61
N LEU A 41 -9.56 1.93 -13.81
CA LEU A 41 -8.69 0.98 -14.49
C LEU A 41 -8.39 1.36 -15.96
N THR A 42 -7.24 0.90 -16.46
CA THR A 42 -6.88 0.96 -17.88
C THR A 42 -7.85 0.09 -18.72
N SER A 43 -7.88 0.27 -20.05
CA SER A 43 -8.70 -0.56 -20.97
C SER A 43 -8.42 -2.07 -20.88
N LYS A 44 -7.34 -2.47 -20.21
CA LYS A 44 -6.95 -3.86 -19.92
C LYS A 44 -7.27 -4.33 -18.50
N LEU A 45 -8.01 -3.54 -17.71
CA LEU A 45 -8.30 -3.77 -16.28
C LEU A 45 -7.08 -3.73 -15.35
N GLU A 46 -5.97 -3.14 -15.79
CA GLU A 46 -4.74 -2.95 -15.00
C GLU A 46 -4.87 -1.73 -14.09
N ALA A 47 -4.24 -1.79 -12.92
CA ALA A 47 -4.12 -0.64 -12.03
C ALA A 47 -3.30 0.47 -12.72
N PRO A 48 -3.77 1.75 -12.69
CA PRO A 48 -3.03 2.86 -13.28
C PRO A 48 -1.65 3.01 -12.63
N SER A 49 -0.60 2.86 -13.42
CA SER A 49 0.78 2.92 -12.93
C SER A 49 1.64 3.73 -13.89
N VAL A 50 2.81 4.18 -13.40
CA VAL A 50 3.77 4.93 -14.24
C VAL A 50 4.24 4.10 -15.44
N LEU A 51 4.24 2.77 -15.32
CA LEU A 51 4.73 1.86 -16.34
C LEU A 51 3.62 1.37 -17.28
N ASN A 52 2.38 1.24 -16.79
CA ASN A 52 1.25 0.71 -17.58
C ASN A 52 0.40 1.82 -18.22
N GLY A 53 0.57 3.08 -17.79
CA GLY A 53 -0.26 4.21 -18.23
C GLY A 53 -1.57 4.32 -17.44
N GLY A 54 -2.47 5.21 -17.88
CA GLY A 54 -3.78 5.42 -17.25
C GLY A 54 -3.82 6.48 -16.14
N LEU A 55 -2.66 7.08 -15.79
CA LEU A 55 -2.59 8.18 -14.82
C LEU A 55 -3.34 9.45 -15.28
N ASP A 56 -3.52 9.60 -16.59
CA ASP A 56 -4.27 10.68 -17.24
C ASP A 56 -5.79 10.58 -17.07
N ARG A 57 -6.30 9.38 -16.77
CA ARG A 57 -7.73 9.14 -16.49
C ARG A 57 -8.13 9.63 -15.10
N ILE A 58 -7.17 9.73 -14.19
CA ILE A 58 -7.40 10.16 -12.82
C ILE A 58 -7.42 11.70 -12.77
N SER A 59 -8.48 12.26 -12.19
CA SER A 59 -8.63 13.72 -12.11
C SER A 59 -7.41 14.40 -11.47
N PRO A 60 -6.89 15.51 -12.02
CA PRO A 60 -5.81 16.27 -11.38
C PRO A 60 -6.14 16.75 -9.97
N ALA A 61 -7.44 16.93 -9.67
CA ALA A 61 -7.92 17.26 -8.33
C ALA A 61 -7.63 16.16 -7.31
N PHE A 62 -7.77 14.88 -7.69
CA PHE A 62 -7.39 13.75 -6.84
C PHE A 62 -5.90 13.78 -6.52
N TRP A 63 -5.04 13.98 -7.52
CA TRP A 63 -3.59 14.09 -7.31
C TRP A 63 -3.23 15.29 -6.42
N GLY A 64 -3.87 16.44 -6.64
CA GLY A 64 -3.70 17.61 -5.78
C GLY A 64 -4.12 17.34 -4.32
N ALA A 65 -5.24 16.66 -4.11
CA ALA A 65 -5.71 16.27 -2.79
C ALA A 65 -4.78 15.25 -2.12
N ALA A 66 -4.32 14.22 -2.85
CA ALA A 66 -3.42 13.20 -2.36
C ALA A 66 -2.06 13.80 -1.94
N LEU A 67 -1.48 14.66 -2.78
CA LEU A 67 -0.25 15.39 -2.47
C LEU A 67 -0.44 16.34 -1.28
N GLY A 68 -1.55 17.08 -1.25
CA GLY A 68 -1.87 17.98 -0.16
C GLY A 68 -2.02 17.26 1.18
N PHE A 69 -2.71 16.12 1.19
CA PHE A 69 -2.88 15.28 2.37
C PHE A 69 -1.55 14.66 2.83
N GLY A 70 -0.77 14.11 1.90
CA GLY A 70 0.57 13.58 2.18
C GLY A 70 1.48 14.65 2.79
N ALA A 71 1.53 15.84 2.18
CA ALA A 71 2.29 16.97 2.69
C ALA A 71 1.83 17.41 4.09
N ALA A 72 0.52 17.47 4.34
CA ALA A 72 -0.02 17.82 5.65
C ALA A 72 0.43 16.83 6.75
N ILE A 73 0.37 15.52 6.46
CA ILE A 73 0.83 14.48 7.39
C ILE A 73 2.34 14.57 7.61
N GLU A 74 3.14 14.74 6.55
CA GLU A 74 4.58 14.85 6.68
C GLU A 74 5.00 16.11 7.46
N LEU A 75 4.34 17.25 7.22
CA LEU A 75 4.56 18.47 7.98
C LEU A 75 4.18 18.30 9.45
N TYR A 76 3.08 17.61 9.75
CA TYR A 76 2.70 17.27 11.12
C TYR A 76 3.75 16.38 11.79
N GLY A 77 4.20 15.33 11.10
CA GLY A 77 5.28 14.46 11.59
C GLY A 77 6.61 15.20 11.81
N LEU A 78 6.94 16.16 10.96
CA LEU A 78 8.13 17.00 11.12
C LEU A 78 7.99 17.95 12.31
N LYS A 79 6.83 18.59 12.50
CA LYS A 79 6.55 19.43 13.68
C LYS A 79 6.75 18.64 14.98
N LEU A 80 6.21 17.42 15.05
CA LEU A 80 6.39 16.53 16.22
C LEU A 80 7.85 16.15 16.47
N ARG A 81 8.68 16.09 15.41
CA ARG A 81 10.12 15.77 15.49
C ARG A 81 10.97 16.97 15.88
N LEU A 82 10.57 18.17 15.50
CA LEU A 82 11.25 19.43 15.81
C LEU A 82 10.86 19.97 17.20
N GLU A 83 9.70 19.57 17.70
CA GLU A 83 9.27 19.85 19.06
C GLU A 83 10.24 19.19 20.04
N ASP A 84 10.82 20.00 20.93
CA ASP A 84 11.88 19.58 21.86
C ASP A 84 11.26 18.73 22.98
N ARG A 85 11.01 17.45 22.67
CA ARG A 85 10.39 16.48 23.59
C ARG A 85 11.44 15.93 24.55
N ALA A 86 11.01 15.74 25.80
CA ALA A 86 11.84 15.16 26.86
C ALA A 86 12.35 13.74 26.53
N GLU A 87 11.61 12.98 25.71
CA GLU A 87 12.09 11.73 25.14
C GLU A 87 12.16 11.83 23.60
N PRO A 88 13.33 11.64 22.98
CA PRO A 88 13.45 11.70 21.54
C PRO A 88 12.65 10.56 20.90
N LEU A 89 11.76 10.91 19.96
CA LEU A 89 10.97 9.92 19.22
C LEU A 89 11.90 8.88 18.58
N GLU A 90 11.58 7.61 18.79
CA GLU A 90 12.28 6.54 18.09
C GLU A 90 12.07 6.68 16.57
N PRO A 91 13.11 6.45 15.76
CA PRO A 91 13.03 6.32 14.32
C PRO A 91 11.78 5.57 13.82
N GLY A 92 10.78 6.29 13.28
CA GLY A 92 9.56 5.68 12.72
C GLY A 92 8.41 5.44 13.73
N ASN A 93 8.56 5.85 14.98
CA ASN A 93 7.53 5.77 16.01
C ASN A 93 6.95 7.16 16.32
N LEU A 94 5.72 7.43 15.87
CA LEU A 94 4.98 8.66 16.17
C LEU A 94 4.05 8.52 17.38
N GLN A 95 4.20 7.46 18.19
CA GLN A 95 3.34 7.13 19.34
C GLN A 95 1.85 6.96 18.95
N PHE A 96 1.59 6.57 17.70
CA PHE A 96 0.24 6.29 17.22
C PHE A 96 -0.15 4.85 17.55
N ASP A 97 -0.83 4.64 18.67
CA ASP A 97 -1.43 3.36 19.08
C ASP A 97 -2.81 3.59 19.72
N PRO A 98 -3.88 3.74 18.91
CA PRO A 98 -5.23 3.96 19.43
C PRO A 98 -5.82 2.72 20.13
N LEU A 99 -5.29 1.52 19.83
CA LEU A 99 -5.80 0.26 20.35
C LEU A 99 -4.99 -0.28 21.55
N GLY A 100 -3.88 0.36 21.92
CA GLY A 100 -3.03 -0.03 23.04
C GLY A 100 -2.43 -1.43 22.87
N MET A 101 -2.27 -1.90 21.63
CA MET A 101 -1.81 -3.26 21.34
C MET A 101 -0.28 -3.39 21.38
N TYR A 102 0.43 -2.27 21.49
CA TYR A 102 1.89 -2.28 21.56
C TYR A 102 2.37 -2.79 22.94
N PRO A 103 3.12 -3.90 22.99
CA PRO A 103 3.48 -4.53 24.25
C PRO A 103 4.50 -3.71 25.04
N VAL A 104 4.27 -3.63 26.36
CA VAL A 104 5.18 -2.98 27.31
C VAL A 104 6.49 -3.77 27.45
N GLU A 105 6.42 -5.10 27.33
CA GLU A 105 7.58 -6.00 27.46
C GLU A 105 8.56 -5.86 26.28
N ARG A 106 9.85 -5.63 26.59
CA ARG A 106 10.91 -5.42 25.59
C ARG A 106 11.09 -6.59 24.62
N ALA A 107 10.96 -7.83 25.07
CA ALA A 107 11.15 -9.01 24.21
C ALA A 107 10.04 -9.10 23.16
N ARG A 108 8.79 -8.92 23.57
CA ARG A 108 7.63 -8.94 22.68
C ARG A 108 7.61 -7.74 21.73
N ARG A 109 8.08 -6.59 22.19
CA ARG A 109 8.29 -5.38 21.37
C ARG A 109 9.23 -5.63 20.21
N LYS A 110 10.45 -6.12 20.50
CA LYS A 110 11.45 -6.45 19.48
C LYS A 110 10.90 -7.45 18.45
N ARG A 111 10.14 -8.45 18.89
CA ARG A 111 9.50 -9.42 18.00
C ARG A 111 8.52 -8.77 17.02
N MET A 112 7.72 -7.79 17.47
CA MET A 112 6.80 -7.06 16.61
C MET A 112 7.55 -6.14 15.63
N ASP A 113 8.56 -5.41 16.10
CA ASP A 113 9.37 -4.53 15.25
C ASP A 113 10.12 -5.34 14.18
N GLU A 114 10.64 -6.51 14.53
CA GLU A 114 11.28 -7.44 13.59
C GLU A 114 10.27 -8.02 12.60
N ALA A 115 9.06 -8.36 13.04
CA ALA A 115 8.00 -8.84 12.16
C ALA A 115 7.62 -7.75 11.15
N GLU A 116 7.45 -6.50 11.59
CA GLU A 116 7.13 -5.37 10.71
C GLU A 116 8.18 -5.21 9.61
N VAL A 117 9.47 -5.23 9.96
CA VAL A 117 10.56 -5.07 8.99
C VAL A 117 10.62 -6.25 8.01
N LYS A 118 10.43 -7.48 8.49
CA LYS A 118 10.44 -8.67 7.62
C LYS A 118 9.31 -8.61 6.60
N HIS A 119 8.09 -8.33 7.02
CA HIS A 119 6.95 -8.21 6.11
C HIS A 119 7.10 -6.99 5.19
N GLY A 120 7.61 -5.87 5.69
CA GLY A 120 7.90 -4.69 4.90
C GLY A 120 8.89 -4.96 3.75
N ARG A 121 9.95 -5.74 4.00
CA ARG A 121 10.91 -6.14 2.95
C ARG A 121 10.30 -7.05 1.90
N ILE A 122 9.50 -8.04 2.33
CA ILE A 122 8.79 -8.93 1.41
C ILE A 122 7.79 -8.13 0.56
N ALA A 123 7.07 -7.18 1.17
CA ALA A 123 6.12 -6.33 0.45
C ALA A 123 6.82 -5.40 -0.55
N MET A 124 7.98 -4.82 -0.21
CA MET A 124 8.76 -4.03 -1.16
C MET A 124 9.17 -4.84 -2.40
N LEU A 125 9.55 -6.11 -2.21
CA LEU A 125 9.86 -7.01 -3.32
C LEU A 125 8.60 -7.40 -4.11
N ALA A 126 7.48 -7.64 -3.44
CA ALA A 126 6.21 -7.98 -4.08
C ALA A 126 5.71 -6.87 -5.01
N VAL A 127 5.73 -5.62 -4.56
CA VAL A 127 5.30 -4.46 -5.38
C VAL A 127 6.18 -4.30 -6.62
N VAL A 128 7.50 -4.53 -6.50
CA VAL A 128 8.39 -4.53 -7.67
C VAL A 128 8.07 -5.69 -8.61
N GLY A 129 7.76 -6.86 -8.06
CA GLY A 129 7.29 -8.01 -8.84
C GLY A 129 6.03 -7.71 -9.64
N TYR A 130 4.99 -7.16 -8.98
CA TYR A 130 3.73 -6.77 -9.63
C TYR A 130 3.96 -5.77 -10.77
N ALA A 131 4.75 -4.72 -10.52
CA ALA A 131 5.05 -3.73 -11.54
C ALA A 131 5.83 -4.32 -12.74
N ALA A 132 6.75 -5.26 -12.49
CA ALA A 132 7.50 -5.93 -13.55
C ALA A 132 6.65 -6.94 -14.34
N GLU A 133 5.80 -7.71 -13.64
CA GLU A 133 4.88 -8.68 -14.24
C GLU A 133 3.89 -7.99 -15.17
N GLU A 134 3.21 -6.93 -14.71
CA GLU A 134 2.26 -6.19 -15.54
C GLU A 134 2.94 -5.52 -16.75
N TYR A 135 4.13 -4.96 -16.56
CA TYR A 135 4.85 -4.32 -17.66
C TYR A 135 5.25 -5.33 -18.75
N LEU A 136 5.66 -6.54 -18.36
CA LEU A 136 6.11 -7.57 -19.30
C LEU A 136 4.94 -8.35 -19.94
N LEU A 137 3.92 -8.68 -19.15
CA LEU A 137 2.81 -9.54 -19.58
C LEU A 137 1.62 -8.74 -20.13
N GLY A 138 1.45 -7.49 -19.71
CA GLY A 138 0.34 -6.63 -20.12
C GLY A 138 -1.03 -7.20 -19.76
N THR A 139 -1.10 -7.92 -18.63
CA THR A 139 -2.33 -8.40 -18.01
C THR A 139 -2.29 -8.13 -16.50
N PRO A 140 -3.44 -7.90 -15.85
CA PRO A 140 -3.50 -7.62 -14.41
C PRO A 140 -2.95 -8.77 -13.57
N VAL A 141 -2.31 -8.45 -12.43
CA VAL A 141 -1.72 -9.43 -11.51
C VAL A 141 -2.76 -10.42 -11.01
N ALA A 142 -3.97 -9.93 -10.70
CA ALA A 142 -5.08 -10.74 -10.21
C ALA A 142 -5.55 -11.80 -11.21
N VAL A 143 -5.43 -11.52 -12.52
CA VAL A 143 -5.82 -12.45 -13.59
C VAL A 143 -4.75 -13.52 -13.79
N HIS A 144 -3.47 -13.14 -13.75
CA HIS A 144 -2.35 -14.07 -13.91
C HIS A 144 -2.23 -15.06 -12.72
N SER A 145 -2.62 -14.60 -11.53
CA SER A 145 -2.66 -15.40 -10.30
C SER A 145 -4.09 -15.71 -9.84
N SER A 146 -4.98 -16.02 -10.80
CA SER A 146 -6.40 -16.32 -10.58
C SER A 146 -6.66 -17.37 -9.49
N GLY A 147 -5.82 -18.42 -9.40
CA GLY A 147 -5.94 -19.44 -8.34
C GLY A 147 -5.67 -18.97 -6.90
N PHE A 148 -5.09 -17.78 -6.71
CA PHE A 148 -4.86 -17.19 -5.39
C PHE A 148 -5.92 -16.15 -5.01
N PHE A 149 -6.48 -15.46 -6.00
CA PHE A 149 -7.40 -14.33 -5.79
C PHE A 149 -8.87 -14.65 -6.08
N GLU A 150 -9.17 -15.79 -6.71
CA GLU A 150 -10.54 -16.29 -6.80
C GLU A 150 -10.93 -17.05 -5.53
N PRO A 151 -12.18 -16.90 -5.03
CA PRO A 151 -12.66 -17.74 -3.96
C PRO A 151 -12.63 -19.21 -4.41
N PHE A 152 -12.19 -20.12 -3.56
CA PHE A 152 -12.02 -21.54 -3.92
C PHE A 152 -13.26 -22.20 -4.55
N TRP A 153 -14.45 -21.70 -4.24
CA TRP A 153 -15.71 -22.14 -4.84
C TRP A 153 -15.88 -21.79 -6.32
N ALA A 154 -15.19 -20.75 -6.83
CA ALA A 154 -15.23 -20.35 -8.23
C ALA A 154 -14.69 -21.46 -9.16
N HIS A 155 -13.71 -22.24 -8.68
CA HIS A 155 -13.19 -23.40 -9.42
C HIS A 155 -14.13 -24.61 -9.43
N PHE A 156 -15.10 -24.67 -8.50
CA PHE A 156 -16.06 -25.78 -8.42
C PHE A 156 -17.38 -25.50 -9.16
N PHE A 157 -17.73 -24.22 -9.34
CA PHE A 157 -18.98 -23.80 -9.99
C PHE A 157 -18.69 -22.97 -11.26
N HIS A 158 -18.14 -23.63 -12.29
CA HIS A 158 -18.20 -23.08 -13.64
C HIS A 158 -19.63 -23.28 -14.19
N VAL A 159 -20.48 -22.25 -14.05
CA VAL A 159 -21.70 -22.07 -14.84
C VAL A 159 -21.51 -20.86 -15.74
#